data_AF-A0AAD9CS99-F1
#
_entry.id   AF-A0AAD9CS99-F1
#
_cell.length_a   1.000
_cell.length_b   1.000
_cell.length_c   1.000
_cell.angle_alpha   90.00
_cell.angle_beta   90.00
_cell.angle_gamma   90.00
#
_symmetry.space_group_name_H-M   'P 1'
#
loop_
_entity.id
_entity.type
_entity.pdbx_description
1 polymer ?
#
loop_
_entity_poly.entity_id
_entity_poly.type
_entity_poly.pdbx_seq_one_letter_code
_entity_poly.pdbx_strand_id
1 'polypeptide(L)'
;MKITTEKQQQGYIDSTIEGGLKGAAVAAGVLVPATMILRKQSAYFRALPLPLKALGAVSVIVPAITISAEKAGEAYSRTQWTGIGKQEIEAVQRREQERWEKLGTWGQVGDWAKRRKWAIIGTAWVGALGGSYALVAKNNRHQSFAQKIVQARVYAQAATIGLLLVAAFIQGSGVAQSDTVPLRPGDHSWREILEQEGYLQKVREDGQRDTQLADAHRVAQPQRGA
;
A
#
# COMPACT_ATOMS: atom_id res chain seq x y z
N MET A 1 -24.21 -8.75 5.74
CA MET A 1 -22.91 -9.02 6.39
C MET A 1 -22.65 -10.51 6.32
N LYS A 2 -21.49 -10.94 5.79
CA LYS A 2 -21.08 -12.35 5.86
C LYS A 2 -20.66 -12.63 7.31
N ILE A 3 -21.30 -13.61 7.95
CA ILE A 3 -20.92 -14.04 9.30
C ILE A 3 -19.60 -14.81 9.15
N THR A 4 -18.53 -14.31 9.77
CA THR A 4 -17.22 -14.95 9.73
C THR A 4 -17.18 -16.14 10.68
N THR A 5 -16.61 -17.25 10.23
CA THR A 5 -16.37 -18.41 11.11
C THR A 5 -15.29 -18.06 12.13
N GLU A 6 -15.35 -18.62 13.34
CA GLU A 6 -14.34 -18.40 14.40
C GLU A 6 -12.91 -18.65 13.90
N LYS A 7 -12.70 -19.68 13.07
CA LYS A 7 -11.39 -19.96 12.44
C LYS A 7 -10.88 -18.83 11.54
N GLN A 8 -11.76 -18.16 10.81
CA GLN A 8 -11.38 -17.03 9.95
C GLN A 8 -11.06 -15.79 10.78
N GLN A 9 -11.77 -15.61 11.90
CA GLN A 9 -11.49 -14.52 12.84
C GLN A 9 -10.13 -14.72 13.52
N GLN A 10 -9.83 -15.94 13.96
CA GLN A 10 -8.51 -16.28 14.52
C GLN A 10 -7.39 -16.06 13.50
N GLY A 11 -7.55 -16.57 12.27
CA GLY A 11 -6.53 -16.37 11.23
C GLY A 11 -6.32 -14.90 10.85
N TYR A 12 -7.37 -14.07 10.88
CA TYR A 12 -7.23 -12.63 10.71
C TYR A 12 -6.43 -12.02 11.87
N ILE A 13 -6.77 -12.32 13.12
CA ILE A 13 -6.07 -11.83 14.30
C ILE A 13 -4.59 -12.23 14.27
N ASP A 14 -4.29 -13.49 13.96
CA ASP A 14 -2.91 -13.98 13.86
C ASP A 14 -2.11 -13.20 12.81
N SER A 15 -2.71 -12.96 11.64
CA SER A 15 -2.08 -12.17 10.59
C SER A 15 -1.84 -10.71 10.99
N THR A 16 -2.80 -10.09 11.70
CA THR A 16 -2.70 -8.73 12.20
C THR A 16 -1.61 -8.61 13.26
N ILE A 17 -1.49 -9.59 14.16
CA ILE A 17 -0.42 -9.66 15.17
C ILE A 17 0.93 -9.80 14.49
N GLU A 18 1.06 -10.71 13.51
CA GLU A 18 2.30 -10.89 12.76
C GLU A 18 2.70 -9.58 12.03
N GLY A 19 1.74 -8.90 11.41
CA GLY A 19 1.93 -7.59 10.81
C GLY A 19 2.38 -6.53 11.82
N GLY A 20 1.74 -6.48 12.98
CA GLY A 20 2.10 -5.57 14.07
C GLY A 20 3.53 -5.80 14.58
N LEU A 21 3.94 -7.06 14.75
CA LEU A 21 5.31 -7.43 15.14
C LEU A 21 6.34 -7.01 14.09
N LYS A 22 6.05 -7.20 12.80
CA LYS A 22 6.89 -6.70 11.70
C LYS A 22 7.01 -5.17 11.76
N GLY A 23 5.90 -4.47 12.02
CA GLY A 23 5.88 -3.02 12.19
C GLY A 23 6.73 -2.55 13.36
N ALA A 24 6.66 -3.25 14.51
CA ALA A 24 7.49 -2.97 15.67
C ALA A 24 8.98 -3.19 15.38
N ALA A 25 9.33 -4.26 14.67
CA ALA A 25 10.71 -4.53 14.26
C ALA A 25 11.26 -3.44 13.33
N VAL A 26 10.47 -2.99 12.35
CA VAL A 26 10.83 -1.87 11.46
C VAL A 26 11.01 -0.59 12.28
N ALA A 27 10.09 -0.28 13.19
CA ALA A 27 10.21 0.89 14.06
C ALA A 27 11.48 0.84 14.91
N ALA A 28 11.78 -0.31 15.53
CA ALA A 28 13.01 -0.50 16.29
C ALA A 28 14.27 -0.31 15.42
N GLY A 29 14.26 -0.85 14.20
CA GLY A 29 15.34 -0.70 13.23
C GLY A 29 15.63 0.75 12.83
N VAL A 30 14.65 1.65 12.92
CA VAL A 30 14.84 3.09 12.68
C VAL A 30 15.15 3.85 13.98
N LEU A 31 14.40 3.58 15.04
CA LEU A 31 14.42 4.38 16.26
C LEU A 31 15.70 4.15 17.07
N VAL A 32 16.18 2.91 17.16
CA VAL A 32 17.41 2.57 17.90
C VAL A 32 18.63 3.30 17.30
N PRO A 33 18.96 3.17 16.00
CA PRO A 33 20.10 3.90 15.45
C PRO A 33 19.88 5.42 15.50
N ALA A 34 18.67 5.92 15.26
CA ALA A 34 18.38 7.35 15.35
C ALA A 34 18.68 7.90 16.75
N THR A 35 18.20 7.22 17.80
CA THR A 35 18.44 7.64 19.19
C THR A 35 19.91 7.54 19.59
N MET A 36 20.65 6.52 19.11
CA MET A 36 22.11 6.42 19.32
C MET A 36 22.87 7.58 18.66
N ILE A 37 22.54 7.90 17.40
CA ILE A 37 23.17 9.01 16.67
C ILE A 37 22.85 10.34 17.36
N LEU A 38 21.58 10.59 17.70
CA LEU A 38 21.16 11.83 18.36
C LEU A 38 21.80 11.99 19.73
N ARG A 39 21.90 10.91 20.52
CA ARG A 39 22.59 10.92 21.82
C ARG A 39 24.08 11.25 21.68
N LYS A 40 24.75 10.74 20.64
CA LYS A 40 26.17 11.01 20.38
C LYS A 40 26.42 12.45 19.89
N GLN A 41 25.56 12.96 19.03
CA GLN A 41 25.81 14.24 18.33
C GLN A 41 25.18 15.46 19.01
N SER A 42 24.10 15.29 19.77
CA SER A 42 23.33 16.41 20.32
C SER A 42 23.41 16.49 21.85
N ALA A 43 23.92 17.60 22.38
CA ALA A 43 23.85 17.92 23.80
C ALA A 43 22.39 18.16 24.25
N TYR A 44 21.58 18.79 23.40
CA TYR A 44 20.16 19.03 23.65
C TYR A 44 19.36 17.74 23.79
N PHE A 45 19.62 16.75 22.93
CA PHE A 45 18.92 15.47 23.02
C PHE A 45 19.25 14.73 24.32
N ARG A 46 20.48 14.85 24.81
CA ARG A 46 20.87 14.29 26.12
C ARG A 46 20.11 14.96 27.27
N ALA A 47 20.01 16.28 27.25
CA ALA A 47 19.28 17.09 28.24
C ALA A 47 17.74 16.99 28.15
N LEU A 48 17.20 16.37 27.09
CA LEU A 48 15.76 16.31 26.87
C LEU A 48 15.04 15.48 27.96
N PRO A 49 13.91 15.95 28.51
CA PRO A 49 13.13 15.20 29.49
C PRO A 49 12.69 13.84 28.95
N LEU A 50 12.59 12.84 29.85
CA LEU A 50 12.15 11.49 29.50
C LEU A 50 10.77 11.45 28.81
N PRO A 51 9.75 12.23 29.25
CA PRO A 51 8.45 12.22 28.58
C PRO A 51 8.52 12.66 27.11
N LEU A 52 9.38 13.63 26.79
CA LEU A 52 9.51 14.14 25.42
C LEU A 52 10.27 13.14 24.51
N LYS A 53 11.23 12.41 25.07
CA LYS A 53 11.88 11.28 24.38
C LYS A 53 10.88 10.15 24.11
N ALA A 54 10.04 9.82 25.10
CA ALA A 54 9.01 8.80 24.97
C ALA A 54 7.96 9.19 23.93
N LEU A 55 7.51 10.45 23.92
CA LEU A 55 6.57 10.96 22.92
C LEU A 55 7.12 10.76 21.50
N GLY A 56 8.37 11.17 21.24
CA GLY A 56 9.01 10.97 19.94
C GLY A 56 9.13 9.51 19.53
N ALA A 57 9.40 8.61 20.49
CA ALA A 57 9.41 7.17 20.24
C ALA A 57 8.02 6.64 19.86
N VAL A 58 7.00 6.97 20.65
CA VAL A 58 5.60 6.55 20.44
C VAL A 58 5.07 7.04 19.08
N SER A 59 5.40 8.28 18.69
CA SER A 59 4.99 8.85 17.39
C SER A 59 5.51 8.08 16.17
N VAL A 60 6.56 7.26 16.32
CA VAL A 60 7.08 6.40 15.24
C VAL A 60 6.60 4.96 15.41
N ILE A 61 6.62 4.43 16.64
CA ILE A 61 6.28 3.04 16.93
C ILE A 61 4.80 2.76 16.63
N VAL A 62 3.88 3.61 17.14
CA VAL A 62 2.45 3.34 17.02
C VAL A 62 2.01 3.31 15.55
N PRO A 63 2.29 4.32 14.71
CA PRO A 63 1.91 4.26 13.30
C PRO A 63 2.56 3.10 12.55
N ALA A 64 3.82 2.75 12.84
CA ALA A 64 4.50 1.64 12.18
C ALA A 64 3.86 0.28 12.50
N ILE A 65 3.44 0.07 13.75
CA ILE A 65 2.69 -1.12 14.17
C ILE A 65 1.31 -1.13 13.49
N THR A 66 0.54 -0.04 13.63
CA THR A 66 -0.82 0.03 13.10
C THR A 66 -0.88 -0.16 11.58
N ILE A 67 -0.02 0.51 10.82
CA ILE A 67 0.00 0.40 9.35
C ILE A 67 0.38 -1.02 8.91
N SER A 68 1.36 -1.64 9.57
CA SER A 68 1.80 -3.00 9.22
C SER A 68 0.77 -4.06 9.61
N ALA A 69 0.12 -3.88 10.76
CA ALA A 69 -0.97 -4.73 11.23
C ALA A 69 -2.17 -4.68 10.29
N GLU A 70 -2.59 -3.47 9.88
CA GLU A 70 -3.69 -3.26 8.95
C GLU A 70 -3.40 -3.91 7.59
N LYS A 71 -2.20 -3.69 7.04
CA LYS A 71 -1.79 -4.29 5.76
C LYS A 71 -1.77 -5.82 5.81
N ALA A 72 -1.35 -6.41 6.93
CA ALA A 72 -1.35 -7.85 7.08
C ALA A 72 -2.76 -8.43 7.19
N GLY A 73 -3.65 -7.78 7.96
CA GLY A 73 -5.06 -8.14 8.04
C GLY A 73 -5.78 -8.01 6.69
N GLU A 74 -5.50 -6.93 5.95
CA GLU A 74 -6.03 -6.75 4.60
C GLU A 74 -5.54 -7.85 3.65
N ALA A 75 -4.23 -8.18 3.70
CA ALA A 75 -3.67 -9.26 2.91
C ALA A 75 -4.33 -10.61 3.22
N TYR A 76 -4.55 -10.94 4.50
CA TYR A 76 -5.30 -12.13 4.89
C TYR A 76 -6.73 -12.11 4.34
N SER A 77 -7.43 -10.99 4.49
CA SER A 77 -8.82 -10.83 4.01
C SER A 77 -8.92 -11.05 2.50
N ARG A 78 -7.94 -10.57 1.73
CA ARG A 78 -7.84 -10.80 0.28
C ARG A 78 -7.72 -12.28 -0.07
N THR A 79 -7.03 -13.08 0.75
CA THR A 79 -6.92 -14.54 0.50
C THR A 79 -8.26 -15.25 0.68
N GLN A 80 -9.11 -14.74 1.58
CA GLN A 80 -10.42 -15.32 1.90
C GLN A 80 -11.53 -14.90 0.93
N TRP A 81 -11.23 -14.00 -0.03
CA TRP A 81 -12.18 -13.66 -1.08
C TRP A 81 -12.43 -14.87 -1.98
N THR A 82 -13.71 -15.12 -2.26
CA THR A 82 -14.19 -16.23 -3.08
C THR A 82 -15.23 -15.70 -4.06
N GLY A 83 -15.25 -16.19 -5.29
CA GLY A 83 -16.24 -15.79 -6.30
C GLY A 83 -15.68 -14.88 -7.40
N ILE A 84 -16.59 -14.21 -8.11
CA ILE A 84 -16.31 -13.48 -9.36
C ILE A 84 -15.49 -12.22 -9.11
N GLY A 85 -15.76 -11.48 -8.02
CA GLY A 85 -14.98 -10.30 -7.66
C GLY A 85 -13.48 -10.59 -7.48
N LYS A 86 -13.10 -11.78 -6.99
CA LYS A 86 -11.68 -12.17 -6.92
C LYS A 86 -11.08 -12.45 -8.31
N GLN A 87 -11.81 -13.17 -9.16
CA GLN A 87 -11.34 -13.49 -10.52
C GLN A 87 -11.17 -12.23 -11.37
N GLU A 88 -12.07 -11.26 -11.24
CA GLU A 88 -11.97 -9.99 -11.95
C GLU A 88 -10.78 -9.17 -11.46
N ILE A 89 -10.61 -9.02 -10.13
CA ILE A 89 -9.46 -8.32 -9.55
C ILE A 89 -8.15 -8.99 -9.98
N GLU A 90 -8.07 -10.33 -9.98
CA GLU A 90 -6.90 -11.07 -10.44
C GLU A 90 -6.68 -10.91 -11.96
N ALA A 91 -7.73 -10.87 -12.77
CA ALA A 91 -7.64 -10.66 -14.21
C ALA A 91 -7.16 -9.24 -14.56
N VAL A 92 -7.59 -8.23 -13.79
CA VAL A 92 -7.06 -6.86 -13.91
C VAL A 92 -5.59 -6.83 -13.49
N GLN A 93 -5.24 -7.44 -12.36
CA GLN A 93 -3.85 -7.51 -11.89
C GLN A 93 -2.93 -8.23 -12.89
N ARG A 94 -3.38 -9.34 -13.50
CA ARG A 94 -2.62 -10.03 -14.55
C ARG A 94 -2.39 -9.16 -15.77
N ARG A 95 -3.43 -8.46 -16.26
CA ARG A 95 -3.30 -7.53 -17.38
C ARG A 95 -2.31 -6.40 -17.08
N GLU A 96 -2.32 -5.88 -15.85
CA GLU A 96 -1.34 -4.89 -15.41
C GLU A 96 0.08 -5.45 -15.32
N GLN A 97 0.25 -6.69 -14.84
CA GLN A 97 1.55 -7.37 -14.77
C GLN A 97 2.11 -7.67 -16.16
N GLU A 98 1.29 -8.19 -17.08
CA GLU A 98 1.69 -8.41 -18.47
C GLU A 98 2.10 -7.10 -19.15
N ARG A 99 1.37 -6.01 -18.86
CA ARG A 99 1.74 -4.68 -19.34
C ARG A 99 3.07 -4.23 -18.73
N TRP A 100 3.27 -4.44 -17.43
CA TRP A 100 4.50 -4.11 -16.72
C TRP A 100 5.72 -4.85 -17.27
N GLU A 101 5.58 -6.14 -17.56
CA GLU A 101 6.63 -6.97 -18.13
C GLU A 101 7.00 -6.53 -19.55
N LYS A 102 6.04 -5.99 -20.30
CA LYS A 102 6.28 -5.39 -21.62
C LYS A 102 6.96 -4.02 -21.56
N LEU A 103 7.02 -3.37 -20.39
CA LEU A 103 7.77 -2.12 -20.23
C LEU A 103 9.27 -2.40 -20.16
N GLY A 104 10.07 -1.59 -20.87
CA GLY A 104 11.52 -1.56 -20.65
C GLY A 104 11.88 -1.04 -19.26
N THR A 105 13.14 -1.23 -18.83
CA THR A 105 13.62 -0.91 -17.46
C THR A 105 13.26 0.51 -16.99
N TRP A 106 13.42 1.52 -17.86
CA TRP A 106 13.05 2.91 -17.55
C TRP A 106 11.53 3.12 -17.45
N GLY A 107 10.75 2.38 -18.24
CA GLY A 107 9.29 2.37 -18.17
C GLY A 107 8.79 1.74 -16.88
N GLN A 108 9.40 0.64 -16.44
CA GLN A 108 9.10 -0.01 -15.16
C GLN A 108 9.42 0.91 -13.97
N VAL A 109 10.59 1.58 -13.96
CA VAL A 109 10.91 2.56 -12.90
C VAL A 109 9.89 3.71 -12.89
N GLY A 110 9.51 4.21 -14.06
CA GLY A 110 8.47 5.23 -14.19
C GLY A 110 7.11 4.78 -13.62
N ASP A 111 6.62 3.61 -14.02
CA ASP A 111 5.34 3.09 -13.52
C ASP A 111 5.40 2.74 -12.02
N TRP A 112 6.55 2.26 -11.52
CA TRP A 112 6.80 2.06 -10.08
C TRP A 112 6.59 3.37 -9.32
N ALA A 113 7.20 4.44 -9.82
CA ALA A 113 7.19 5.74 -9.20
C ALA A 113 5.77 6.34 -9.18
N LYS A 114 5.01 6.17 -10.27
CA LYS A 114 3.61 6.61 -10.35
C LYS A 114 2.73 5.92 -9.30
N ARG A 115 2.83 4.60 -9.17
CA ARG A 115 2.04 3.80 -8.19
C ARG A 115 2.35 4.18 -6.74
N ARG A 116 3.57 4.68 -6.48
CA ARG A 116 4.06 5.01 -5.14
C ARG A 116 4.32 6.50 -4.95
N LYS A 117 3.68 7.36 -5.75
CA LYS A 117 3.91 8.81 -5.78
C LYS A 117 3.90 9.46 -4.40
N TRP A 118 2.93 9.12 -3.55
CA TRP A 118 2.81 9.69 -2.21
C TRP A 118 3.94 9.26 -1.27
N ALA A 119 4.37 8.00 -1.37
CA ALA A 119 5.50 7.50 -0.60
C ALA A 119 6.81 8.16 -1.04
N ILE A 120 6.99 8.36 -2.36
CA ILE A 120 8.18 9.04 -2.91
C ILE A 120 8.20 10.50 -2.48
N ILE A 121 7.09 11.23 -2.61
CA ILE A 121 7.02 12.63 -2.19
C ILE A 121 7.27 12.75 -0.68
N GLY A 122 6.67 11.88 0.13
CA GLY A 122 6.87 11.88 1.58
C GLY A 122 8.32 11.58 1.98
N THR A 123 8.93 10.56 1.38
CA THR A 123 10.34 10.20 1.65
C THR A 123 11.31 11.26 1.13
N ALA A 124 11.04 11.86 -0.04
CA ALA A 124 11.84 12.96 -0.57
C ALA A 124 11.75 14.21 0.32
N TRP A 125 10.57 14.50 0.89
CA TRP A 125 10.40 15.60 1.84
C TRP A 125 11.18 15.38 3.15
N VAL A 126 11.07 14.18 3.74
CA VAL A 126 11.89 13.82 4.92
C VAL A 126 13.38 13.87 4.59
N GLY A 127 13.75 13.38 3.40
CA GLY A 127 15.12 13.43 2.89
C GLY A 127 15.62 14.86 2.72
N ALA A 128 14.80 15.79 2.24
CA ALA A 128 15.14 17.20 2.13
C ALA A 128 15.38 17.85 3.51
N LEU A 129 14.55 17.52 4.50
CA LEU A 129 14.73 18.01 5.89
C LEU A 129 16.02 17.46 6.51
N GLY A 130 16.23 16.14 6.45
CA GLY A 130 17.43 15.52 7.01
C GLY A 130 18.71 15.91 6.26
N GLY A 131 18.64 15.94 4.94
CA GLY A 131 19.75 16.29 4.05
C GLY A 131 20.19 17.74 4.19
N SER A 132 19.25 18.69 4.27
CA SER A 132 19.57 20.10 4.52
C SER A 132 20.28 20.30 5.86
N TYR A 133 19.80 19.64 6.92
CA TYR A 133 20.47 19.69 8.22
C TYR A 133 21.87 19.05 8.18
N ALA A 134 22.00 17.87 7.55
CA ALA A 134 23.28 17.18 7.43
C ALA A 134 24.32 18.02 6.64
N LEU A 135 23.89 18.67 5.56
CA LEU A 135 24.73 19.56 4.77
C LEU A 135 25.22 20.76 5.59
N VAL A 136 24.31 21.44 6.29
CA VAL A 136 24.66 22.60 7.15
C VAL A 136 25.55 22.16 8.31
N ALA A 137 25.26 21.02 8.94
CA ALA A 137 26.06 20.49 10.04
C ALA A 137 27.49 20.13 9.59
N LYS A 138 27.66 19.64 8.36
CA LYS A 138 28.97 19.30 7.78
C LYS A 138 29.78 20.56 7.41
N ASN A 139 29.18 21.53 6.72
CA ASN A 139 29.90 22.72 6.23
C ASN A 139 30.18 23.73 7.35
N ASN A 140 29.25 23.91 8.30
CA ASN A 140 29.35 24.99 9.30
C ASN A 140 29.73 24.44 10.68
N ARG A 141 30.86 23.73 10.77
CA ARG A 141 31.25 23.00 11.99
C ARG A 141 31.31 23.88 13.25
N HIS A 142 31.80 25.11 13.11
CA HIS A 142 32.04 26.06 14.22
C HIS A 142 30.80 26.84 14.68
N GLN A 143 29.65 26.74 13.99
CA GLN A 143 28.43 27.44 14.40
C GLN A 143 27.68 26.73 15.53
N SER A 144 26.96 27.52 16.34
CA SER A 144 26.08 27.00 17.39
C SER A 144 24.93 26.17 16.82
N PHE A 145 24.35 25.30 17.64
CA PHE A 145 23.23 24.45 17.23
C PHE A 145 22.00 25.26 16.77
N ALA A 146 21.69 26.36 17.47
CA ALA A 146 20.58 27.24 17.11
C ALA A 146 20.78 27.87 15.73
N GLN A 147 21.98 28.36 15.43
CA GLN A 147 22.32 28.93 14.12
C GLN A 147 22.19 27.91 12.99
N LYS A 148 22.67 26.67 13.22
CA LYS A 148 22.53 25.57 12.25
C LYS A 148 21.07 25.27 11.93
N ILE A 149 20.17 25.30 12.93
CA ILE A 149 18.73 25.07 12.69
C ILE A 149 18.13 26.18 11.83
N VAL A 150 18.43 27.44 12.13
CA VAL A 150 17.90 28.58 11.36
C VAL A 150 18.33 28.47 9.90
N GLN A 151 19.60 28.15 9.65
CA GLN A 151 20.09 27.93 8.29
C GLN A 151 19.44 26.72 7.64
N ALA A 152 19.41 25.58 8.32
CA ALA A 152 18.81 24.35 7.80
C ALA A 152 17.35 24.56 7.36
N ARG A 153 16.58 25.39 8.07
CA ARG A 153 15.21 25.74 7.67
C ARG A 153 15.14 26.43 6.32
N VAL A 154 16.03 27.38 6.02
CA VAL A 154 16.07 28.07 4.72
C VAL A 154 16.42 27.10 3.60
N TYR A 155 17.40 26.22 3.82
CA TYR A 155 17.74 25.16 2.86
C TYR A 155 16.58 24.18 2.66
N ALA A 156 15.89 23.79 3.73
CA ALA A 156 14.73 22.91 3.65
C ALA A 156 13.57 23.54 2.88
N GLN A 157 13.32 24.84 3.06
CA GLN A 157 12.33 25.59 2.30
C GLN A 157 12.69 25.60 0.81
N ALA A 158 13.94 25.93 0.46
CA ALA A 158 14.41 25.89 -0.93
C ALA A 158 14.29 24.49 -1.54
N ALA A 159 14.67 23.44 -0.79
CA ALA A 159 14.54 22.05 -1.22
C ALA A 159 13.07 21.64 -1.42
N THR A 160 12.15 22.13 -0.59
CA THR A 160 10.72 21.88 -0.74
C THR A 160 10.17 22.54 -2.00
N ILE A 161 10.57 23.79 -2.30
CA ILE A 161 10.21 24.47 -3.54
C ILE A 161 10.71 23.67 -4.74
N GLY A 162 11.96 23.21 -4.72
CA GLY A 162 12.52 22.33 -5.76
C GLY A 162 11.72 21.03 -5.93
N LEU A 163 11.33 20.39 -4.83
CA LEU A 163 10.51 19.18 -4.86
C LEU A 163 9.12 19.44 -5.48
N LEU A 164 8.49 20.58 -5.17
CA LEU A 164 7.22 20.97 -5.76
C LEU A 164 7.33 21.22 -7.26
N LEU A 165 8.41 21.85 -7.71
CA LEU A 165 8.68 22.06 -9.14
C LEU A 165 8.87 20.73 -9.88
N VAL A 166 9.61 19.78 -9.28
CA VAL A 166 9.77 18.43 -9.83
C VAL A 166 8.44 17.69 -9.88
N ALA A 167 7.65 17.75 -8.80
CA ALA A 167 6.33 17.12 -8.76
C ALA A 167 5.37 17.72 -9.81
N ALA A 168 5.37 19.04 -9.95
CA ALA A 168 4.58 19.75 -10.96
C ALA A 168 5.03 19.38 -12.38
N PHE A 169 6.33 19.28 -12.63
CA PHE A 169 6.87 18.84 -13.91
C PHE A 169 6.45 17.40 -14.23
N ILE A 170 6.54 16.47 -13.29
CA ILE A 170 6.10 15.08 -13.48
C ILE A 170 4.59 15.01 -13.76
N GLN A 171 3.80 15.87 -13.10
CA GLN A 171 2.36 15.95 -13.29
C GLN A 171 1.96 16.57 -14.65
N GLY A 172 2.68 17.60 -15.09
CA GLY A 172 2.39 18.34 -16.33
C GLY A 172 3.01 17.75 -17.60
N SER A 173 4.09 16.97 -17.50
CA SER A 173 4.81 16.39 -18.65
C SER A 173 4.11 15.20 -19.32
N GLY A 174 2.84 14.93 -19.02
CA GLY A 174 2.13 13.77 -19.55
C GLY A 174 2.64 12.42 -19.03
N VAL A 175 3.74 12.40 -18.26
CA VAL A 175 4.22 11.21 -17.53
C VAL A 175 3.16 10.75 -16.53
N ALA A 176 2.40 11.66 -15.91
CA ALA A 176 1.23 11.30 -15.10
C ALA A 176 -0.06 11.03 -15.92
N GLN A 177 -0.08 11.40 -17.20
CA GLN A 177 -1.25 11.32 -18.09
C GLN A 177 -1.08 10.19 -19.11
N SER A 178 -1.06 8.97 -18.61
CA SER A 178 -1.32 7.77 -19.42
C SER A 178 -1.81 6.66 -18.50
N ASP A 179 -3.07 6.29 -18.69
CA ASP A 179 -3.73 5.07 -18.20
C ASP A 179 -4.21 4.99 -16.75
N THR A 180 -4.68 6.10 -16.17
CA THR A 180 -5.89 5.93 -15.39
C THR A 180 -7.03 5.83 -16.40
N VAL A 181 -7.57 4.63 -16.60
CA VAL A 181 -8.94 4.51 -17.14
C VAL A 181 -9.74 5.55 -16.36
N PRO A 182 -10.32 6.58 -17.00
CA PRO A 182 -11.13 7.54 -16.28
C PRO A 182 -12.18 6.71 -15.56
N LEU A 183 -12.15 6.69 -14.22
CA LEU A 183 -13.28 6.22 -13.45
C LEU A 183 -14.42 7.12 -13.91
N ARG A 184 -15.29 6.57 -14.76
CA ARG A 184 -16.45 7.27 -15.28
C ARG A 184 -17.22 7.81 -14.08
N PRO A 185 -17.76 9.04 -14.12
CA PRO A 185 -18.70 9.49 -13.11
C PRO A 185 -19.85 8.47 -13.05
N GLY A 186 -19.93 7.70 -11.96
CA GLY A 186 -20.74 6.49 -11.87
C GLY A 186 -19.86 5.25 -11.76
N ASP A 187 -19.30 5.02 -10.57
CA ASP A 187 -18.50 3.83 -10.26
C ASP A 187 -19.42 2.59 -10.25
N HIS A 188 -19.65 2.05 -11.44
CA HIS A 188 -20.50 0.88 -11.68
C HIS A 188 -19.72 -0.44 -11.50
N SER A 189 -18.49 -0.42 -10.99
CA SER A 189 -17.71 -1.65 -10.73
C SER A 189 -18.50 -2.67 -9.91
N TRP A 190 -19.19 -2.24 -8.84
CA TRP A 190 -20.08 -3.11 -8.06
C TRP A 190 -21.31 -3.57 -8.84
N ARG A 191 -21.87 -2.71 -9.69
CA ARG A 191 -23.03 -3.04 -10.52
C ARG A 191 -22.66 -4.07 -11.60
N GLU A 192 -21.50 -3.91 -12.21
CA GLU A 192 -20.94 -4.79 -13.23
C GLU A 192 -20.60 -6.16 -12.62
N ILE A 193 -20.00 -6.18 -11.42
CA ILE A 193 -19.80 -7.40 -10.63
C ILE A 193 -21.15 -8.10 -10.32
N LEU A 194 -22.16 -7.35 -9.87
CA LEU A 194 -23.48 -7.92 -9.53
C LEU A 194 -24.25 -8.42 -10.76
N GLU A 195 -24.19 -7.68 -11.87
CA GLU A 195 -24.80 -8.09 -13.14
C GLU A 195 -24.11 -9.35 -13.70
N GLN A 196 -22.78 -9.42 -13.60
CA GLN A 196 -22.01 -10.59 -14.00
C GLN A 196 -22.27 -11.80 -13.10
N GLU A 197 -22.38 -11.62 -11.78
CA GLU A 197 -22.77 -12.68 -10.84
C GLU A 197 -24.18 -13.21 -11.16
N GLY A 198 -25.14 -12.32 -11.40
CA GLY A 198 -26.51 -12.70 -11.77
C GLY A 198 -26.59 -13.48 -13.09
N TYR A 199 -25.80 -13.10 -14.10
CA TYR A 199 -25.71 -13.82 -15.37
C TYR A 199 -25.16 -15.25 -15.18
N LEU A 200 -24.06 -15.40 -14.45
CA LEU A 200 -23.44 -16.71 -14.23
C LEU A 200 -24.28 -17.63 -13.33
N GLN A 201 -25.05 -17.07 -12.40
CA GLN A 201 -26.01 -17.83 -11.61
C GLN A 201 -27.09 -18.44 -12.49
N LYS A 202 -27.68 -17.65 -13.41
CA LYS A 202 -28.63 -18.16 -14.41
C LYS A 202 -28.04 -19.26 -15.28
N VAL A 203 -26.83 -19.05 -15.82
CA VAL A 203 -26.14 -20.07 -16.64
C VAL A 203 -25.96 -21.39 -15.86
N ARG A 204 -25.66 -21.30 -14.57
CA ARG A 204 -25.48 -22.49 -13.71
C ARG A 204 -26.81 -23.19 -13.43
N GLU A 205 -27.88 -22.44 -13.19
CA GLU A 205 -29.23 -22.96 -13.00
C GLU A 205 -29.77 -23.63 -14.28
N ASP A 206 -29.56 -23.01 -15.44
CA ASP A 206 -29.96 -23.56 -16.74
C ASP A 206 -29.16 -24.84 -17.07
N GLY A 207 -27.85 -24.84 -16.83
CA GLY A 207 -27.01 -26.05 -17.00
C GLY A 207 -27.40 -27.20 -16.06
N GLN A 208 -27.83 -26.89 -14.83
CA GLN A 208 -28.34 -27.90 -13.88
C GLN A 208 -29.72 -28.44 -14.30
N ARG A 209 -30.58 -27.60 -14.87
CA ARG A 209 -31.86 -28.04 -15.44
C ARG A 209 -31.64 -28.95 -16.64
N ASP A 210 -30.73 -28.60 -17.53
CA ASP A 210 -30.41 -29.42 -18.71
C ASP A 210 -29.84 -30.80 -18.33
N THR A 211 -28.99 -30.85 -17.29
CA THR A 211 -28.48 -32.14 -16.77
C THR A 211 -29.59 -32.95 -16.10
N GLN A 212 -30.46 -32.33 -15.31
CA GLN A 212 -31.62 -33.02 -14.71
C GLN A 212 -32.60 -33.55 -15.76
N LEU A 213 -32.85 -32.78 -16.82
CA LEU A 213 -33.68 -33.21 -17.94
C LEU A 213 -33.02 -34.36 -18.71
N ALA A 214 -31.72 -34.29 -18.97
CA ALA A 214 -30.98 -35.37 -19.61
C ALA A 214 -31.00 -36.67 -18.79
N ASP A 215 -30.85 -36.58 -17.46
CA ASP A 215 -30.94 -37.74 -16.58
C ASP A 215 -32.39 -38.28 -16.47
N ALA A 216 -33.40 -37.41 -16.45
CA ALA A 216 -34.81 -37.81 -16.51
C ALA A 216 -35.14 -38.53 -17.83
N HIS A 217 -34.62 -38.06 -18.95
CA HIS A 217 -34.76 -38.73 -20.25
C HIS A 217 -34.02 -40.08 -20.29
N ARG A 218 -32.85 -40.18 -19.65
CA ARG A 218 -32.10 -41.44 -19.53
C ARG A 218 -32.83 -42.48 -18.68
N VAL A 219 -33.52 -42.05 -17.62
CA VAL A 219 -34.34 -42.94 -16.75
C VAL A 219 -35.67 -43.31 -17.41
N ALA A 220 -36.26 -42.41 -18.21
CA ALA A 220 -37.52 -42.63 -18.91
C ALA A 220 -37.39 -43.47 -20.21
N GLN A 221 -36.17 -43.70 -20.71
CA GLN A 221 -35.94 -44.65 -21.79
C GLN A 221 -35.94 -46.07 -21.21
N PRO A 222 -36.97 -46.91 -21.49
CA PRO A 222 -36.92 -48.31 -21.08
C PRO A 222 -35.77 -48.99 -21.84
N GLN A 223 -34.99 -49.81 -21.14
CA GLN A 223 -33.94 -50.64 -21.73
C GLN A 223 -34.55 -51.44 -22.89
N ARG A 224 -34.32 -51.00 -24.13
CA ARG A 224 -34.61 -51.76 -25.34
C ARG A 224 -33.33 -52.50 -25.72
N GLY A 225 -33.31 -53.80 -25.43
CA GLY A 225 -32.23 -54.74 -25.73
C GLY A 225 -31.72 -55.36 -24.44
N ALA A 226 -31.82 -56.67 -24.20
CA ALA A 226 -31.99 -57.82 -25.08
C ALA A 226 -33.05 -58.80 -24.55
#